data_AF-A0A7Z9SDA9-F1
#
_entry.id   AF-A0A7Z9SDA9-F1
#
_cell.length_a   1.000
_cell.length_b   1.000
_cell.length_c   1.000
_cell.angle_alpha   90.00
_cell.angle_beta   90.00
_cell.angle_gamma   90.00
#
_symmetry.space_group_name_H-M   'P 1'
#
loop_
_entity.id
_entity.type
_entity.pdbx_description
1 polymer ?
#
loop_
_entity_poly.entity_id
_entity_poly.type
_entity_poly.pdbx_seq_one_letter_code
_entity_poly.pdbx_strand_id
1 'polypeptide(L)'
;MNDSTDCIIGPHDDNSVPVTSIAAFEEQLFTYYADLGIGDVSYGSDITLLVEFLKDDHPLFSQEVPIHIEPPSDNIPVAPNNYGYWAYDDTDAGFEQTPTFDWVELDPAHGGSNGTHYQMDDDDHEDIELPYTFKYHGIDYNQITVSSNGWTSFVPCYIDYFWNMSIPMYMGPKAMLAPFSDDLETIDTNNDGNIDVWIHVYTWHDEANGRFIIEWSRALNGYDEVTEETFEIILYDQNAMPTESGNGVIDFQYLEVEDVDVTKNYSTVGIESPTKNYGLQYVFNNVYAPGAAPLADERVIRFTTEAPDNYVAPLAVDDELNPHEFSLSPAYPNPFNPVTHLDLKIPTAERVKVTVVDILGREVAILQNGMMAPGHYKISWNGTNRFGKTVASGTYFSVMKYGEKTKVQKLLLLK
;
A
#
# COMPACT_ATOMS: atom_id res chain seq x y z
N MET A 1 -29.80 -5.60 4.41
CA MET A 1 -29.97 -6.72 5.37
C MET A 1 -28.70 -6.73 6.19
N ASN A 2 -28.80 -6.84 7.51
CA ASN A 2 -27.65 -6.94 8.41
C ASN A 2 -26.78 -8.11 7.99
N ASP A 3 -25.51 -7.86 7.71
CA ASP A 3 -24.50 -8.90 7.81
C ASP A 3 -23.45 -8.39 8.79
N SER A 4 -23.70 -8.70 10.05
CA SER A 4 -22.72 -8.61 11.11
C SER A 4 -21.94 -9.92 11.06
N THR A 5 -20.80 -9.92 10.37
CA THR A 5 -19.75 -10.92 10.62
C THR A 5 -19.17 -10.58 11.98
N ASP A 6 -19.92 -11.02 13.00
CA ASP A 6 -19.80 -10.66 14.39
C ASP A 6 -18.45 -11.12 14.95
N CYS A 7 -17.60 -10.16 15.27
CA CYS A 7 -16.62 -10.36 16.33
C CYS A 7 -17.42 -10.55 17.63
N ILE A 8 -17.60 -11.80 18.05
CA ILE A 8 -18.30 -12.08 19.30
C ILE A 8 -17.34 -11.78 20.45
N ILE A 9 -17.48 -10.60 21.04
CA ILE A 9 -16.82 -10.27 22.30
C ILE A 9 -17.69 -10.83 23.43
N GLY A 10 -17.26 -11.96 24.00
CA GLY A 10 -17.87 -12.58 25.17
C GLY A 10 -16.97 -12.48 26.40
N PRO A 11 -17.52 -12.33 27.61
CA PRO A 11 -16.74 -12.48 28.83
C PRO A 11 -16.19 -13.92 28.92
N HIS A 12 -14.89 -14.07 29.17
CA HIS A 12 -14.22 -15.36 29.32
C HIS A 12 -14.81 -16.21 30.47
N ASP A 13 -15.48 -15.58 31.44
CA ASP A 13 -16.16 -16.25 32.54
C ASP A 13 -17.43 -15.47 32.90
N ASP A 14 -18.54 -16.17 33.16
CA ASP A 14 -19.84 -15.61 33.58
C ASP A 14 -19.77 -14.86 34.95
N ASN A 15 -18.56 -14.82 35.54
CA ASN A 15 -18.19 -14.11 36.76
C ASN A 15 -17.49 -12.76 36.52
N SER A 16 -17.32 -12.31 35.28
CA SER A 16 -16.79 -10.96 35.04
C SER A 16 -17.76 -9.91 35.62
N VAL A 17 -17.33 -9.20 36.65
CA VAL A 17 -18.16 -8.19 37.32
C VAL A 17 -18.09 -6.92 36.47
N PRO A 18 -19.17 -6.48 35.81
CA PRO A 18 -19.17 -5.17 35.14
C PRO A 18 -18.89 -4.07 36.18
N VAL A 19 -18.12 -3.07 35.78
CA VAL A 19 -17.74 -1.95 36.67
C VAL A 19 -19.00 -1.30 37.22
N THR A 20 -19.20 -1.35 38.54
CA THR A 20 -20.42 -0.82 39.18
C THR A 20 -20.22 0.56 39.82
N SER A 21 -18.99 0.94 40.20
CA SER A 21 -18.68 2.31 40.68
C SER A 21 -17.17 2.54 40.86
N ILE A 22 -16.70 3.77 40.61
CA ILE A 22 -15.35 4.25 40.98
C ILE A 22 -15.53 5.42 41.96
N ALA A 23 -14.89 5.38 43.12
CA ALA A 23 -14.95 6.46 44.11
C ALA A 23 -14.13 7.68 43.66
N ALA A 24 -14.56 8.88 44.05
CA ALA A 24 -13.83 10.11 43.71
C ALA A 24 -12.45 10.12 44.40
N PHE A 25 -11.41 10.51 43.63
CA PHE A 25 -10.03 10.63 44.10
C PHE A 25 -9.33 9.32 44.51
N GLU A 26 -9.88 8.17 44.11
CA GLU A 26 -9.22 6.87 44.25
C GLU A 26 -8.76 6.36 42.89
N GLU A 27 -7.63 5.64 42.90
CA GLU A 27 -7.14 4.89 41.75
C GLU A 27 -7.52 3.42 41.96
N GLN A 28 -8.16 2.82 40.96
CA GLN A 28 -8.54 1.41 40.97
C GLN A 28 -8.10 0.78 39.65
N LEU A 29 -7.43 -0.37 39.73
CA LEU A 29 -7.01 -1.14 38.57
C LEU A 29 -8.08 -2.18 38.25
N PHE A 30 -8.52 -2.22 36.99
CA PHE A 30 -9.45 -3.21 36.49
C PHE A 30 -8.76 -4.04 35.40
N THR A 31 -9.03 -5.34 35.38
CA THR A 31 -8.58 -6.25 34.33
C THR A 31 -9.81 -6.95 33.77
N TYR A 32 -10.01 -6.82 32.46
CA TYR A 32 -11.09 -7.48 31.74
C TYR A 32 -10.48 -8.53 30.81
N TYR A 33 -10.97 -9.76 30.91
CA TYR A 33 -10.59 -10.85 30.01
C TYR A 33 -11.73 -11.04 29.02
N ALA A 34 -11.42 -10.80 27.75
CA ALA A 34 -12.32 -11.08 26.64
C ALA A 34 -11.67 -12.16 25.78
N ASP A 35 -12.45 -13.17 25.40
CA ASP A 35 -12.07 -14.05 24.31
C ASP A 35 -12.51 -13.39 23.01
N LEU A 36 -11.54 -13.14 22.13
CA LEU A 36 -11.80 -12.62 20.81
C LEU A 36 -11.81 -13.80 19.83
N GLY A 37 -13.01 -14.24 19.44
CA GLY A 37 -13.15 -15.06 18.25
C GLY A 37 -12.89 -14.17 17.04
N ILE A 38 -11.65 -14.18 16.55
CA ILE A 38 -11.34 -13.57 15.26
C ILE A 38 -11.90 -14.53 14.21
N GLY A 39 -12.81 -14.04 13.38
CA GLY A 39 -13.35 -14.81 12.26
C GLY A 39 -12.30 -15.01 11.18
N ASP A 40 -12.73 -15.03 9.93
CA ASP A 40 -11.85 -15.12 8.77
C ASP A 40 -11.13 -13.76 8.54
N VAL A 41 -10.11 -13.48 9.35
CA VAL A 41 -9.22 -12.33 9.18
C VAL A 41 -7.88 -12.83 8.69
N SER A 42 -7.41 -12.30 7.56
CA SER A 42 -6.14 -12.71 6.98
C SER A 42 -4.96 -12.28 7.83
N TYR A 43 -3.94 -13.14 7.81
CA TYR A 43 -2.62 -12.82 8.35
C TYR A 43 -2.04 -11.58 7.66
N GLY A 44 -1.28 -10.78 8.39
CA GLY A 44 -0.77 -9.45 8.06
C GLY A 44 -1.79 -8.30 8.19
N SER A 45 -3.05 -8.57 8.57
CA SER A 45 -4.05 -7.51 8.80
C SER A 45 -3.94 -6.88 10.19
N ASP A 46 -4.31 -5.61 10.31
CA ASP A 46 -4.54 -4.95 11.61
C ASP A 46 -6.03 -4.97 11.97
N ILE A 47 -6.37 -5.57 13.11
CA ILE A 47 -7.67 -5.43 13.74
C ILE A 47 -7.59 -4.29 14.74
N THR A 48 -8.36 -3.22 14.51
CA THR A 48 -8.43 -2.11 15.46
C THR A 48 -9.64 -2.26 16.36
N LEU A 49 -9.40 -2.37 17.67
CA LEU A 49 -10.44 -2.35 18.68
C LEU A 49 -10.63 -0.93 19.22
N LEU A 50 -11.87 -0.45 19.26
CA LEU A 50 -12.21 0.82 19.90
C LEU A 50 -12.55 0.61 21.38
N VAL A 51 -11.79 1.24 22.27
CA VAL A 51 -12.04 1.26 23.71
C VAL A 51 -12.61 2.61 24.12
N GLU A 52 -13.88 2.64 24.52
CA GLU A 52 -14.56 3.86 24.99
C GLU A 52 -15.01 3.75 26.45
N PHE A 53 -14.82 4.82 27.20
CA PHE A 53 -15.47 5.01 28.51
C PHE A 53 -16.60 6.02 28.34
N LEU A 54 -17.83 5.55 28.50
CA LEU A 54 -19.02 6.38 28.39
C LEU A 54 -19.51 6.84 29.78
N LYS A 55 -20.09 8.04 29.85
CA LYS A 55 -20.93 8.49 30.95
C LYS A 55 -22.24 9.01 30.38
N ASP A 56 -23.35 8.37 30.76
CA ASP A 56 -24.68 8.69 30.23
C ASP A 56 -24.69 8.67 28.69
N ASP A 57 -24.09 7.62 28.09
CA ASP A 57 -23.89 7.45 26.63
C ASP A 57 -23.01 8.52 25.95
N HIS A 58 -22.29 9.34 26.73
CA HIS A 58 -21.32 10.29 26.21
C HIS A 58 -19.88 9.80 26.43
N PRO A 59 -19.04 9.69 25.38
CA PRO A 59 -17.66 9.27 25.54
C PRO A 59 -16.85 10.31 26.32
N LEU A 60 -16.28 9.87 27.43
CA LEU A 60 -15.31 10.60 28.25
C LEU A 60 -13.87 10.32 27.81
N PHE A 61 -13.64 9.14 27.23
CA PHE A 61 -12.37 8.69 26.71
C PHE A 61 -12.63 7.71 25.58
N SER A 62 -11.75 7.73 24.59
CA SER A 62 -11.75 6.86 23.42
C SER A 62 -10.30 6.56 23.05
N GLN A 63 -9.99 5.30 22.80
CA GLN A 63 -8.68 4.88 22.31
C GLN A 63 -8.85 3.71 21.34
N GLU A 64 -8.18 3.81 20.19
CA GLU A 64 -8.01 2.70 19.26
C GLU A 64 -6.81 1.84 19.68
N VAL A 65 -7.01 0.53 19.69
CA VAL A 65 -6.00 -0.48 20.04
C VAL A 65 -5.84 -1.40 18.83
N PRO A 66 -4.77 -1.23 18.03
CA PRO A 66 -4.50 -2.12 16.90
C PRO A 66 -3.94 -3.46 17.38
N ILE A 67 -4.35 -4.53 16.71
CA ILE A 67 -3.85 -5.90 16.87
C ILE A 67 -3.42 -6.38 15.49
N HIS A 68 -2.11 -6.54 15.30
CA HIS A 68 -1.57 -7.10 14.08
C HIS A 68 -1.66 -8.63 14.10
N ILE A 69 -2.18 -9.23 13.02
CA ILE A 69 -2.39 -10.68 12.92
C ILE A 69 -1.20 -11.31 12.21
N GLU A 70 -0.17 -11.72 12.94
CA GLU A 70 1.02 -12.35 12.34
C GLU A 70 0.70 -13.74 11.75
N PRO A 71 1.23 -14.09 10.56
CA PRO A 71 1.10 -15.43 10.00
C PRO A 71 1.76 -16.48 10.90
N PRO A 72 1.15 -17.68 11.04
CA PRO A 72 1.71 -18.76 11.84
C PRO A 72 2.90 -19.46 11.18
N SER A 73 3.16 -19.22 9.89
CA SER A 73 4.19 -19.89 9.08
C SER A 73 4.48 -19.15 7.78
N ASP A 74 5.56 -19.56 7.11
CA ASP A 74 6.08 -18.99 5.86
C ASP A 74 5.50 -19.67 4.60
N ASN A 75 4.20 -20.03 4.65
CA ASN A 75 3.45 -20.73 3.60
C ASN A 75 2.03 -20.14 3.51
N ILE A 76 1.96 -18.81 3.65
CA ILE A 76 0.70 -18.06 3.61
C ILE A 76 0.93 -16.82 2.74
N PRO A 77 -0.04 -16.46 1.89
CA PRO A 77 0.09 -15.32 1.01
C PRO A 77 0.45 -14.04 1.77
N VAL A 78 1.42 -13.30 1.24
CA VAL A 78 1.84 -12.01 1.81
C VAL A 78 0.68 -11.03 1.69
N ALA A 79 0.32 -10.45 2.82
CA ALA A 79 -0.78 -9.51 2.97
C ALA A 79 -0.69 -8.33 2.00
N PRO A 80 -1.82 -7.74 1.60
CA PRO A 80 -1.82 -6.88 0.45
C PRO A 80 -1.22 -5.51 0.77
N ASN A 81 -0.69 -4.86 -0.26
CA ASN A 81 -0.36 -3.44 -0.16
C ASN A 81 -1.62 -2.57 -0.11
N ASN A 82 -1.45 -1.26 0.09
CA ASN A 82 -2.56 -0.30 0.19
C ASN A 82 -3.48 -0.23 -1.04
N TYR A 83 -3.05 -0.73 -2.21
CA TYR A 83 -3.90 -0.82 -3.40
C TYR A 83 -4.72 -2.11 -3.45
N GLY A 84 -4.23 -3.19 -2.83
CA GLY A 84 -4.89 -4.49 -2.80
C GLY A 84 -4.13 -5.61 -3.52
N TYR A 85 -2.88 -5.41 -3.95
CA TYR A 85 -2.07 -6.51 -4.48
C TYR A 85 -1.57 -7.40 -3.35
N TRP A 86 -1.79 -8.69 -3.48
CA TRP A 86 -1.23 -9.79 -2.68
C TRP A 86 -0.02 -10.41 -3.37
N ALA A 87 0.82 -11.12 -2.63
CA ALA A 87 1.82 -12.03 -3.21
C ALA A 87 1.54 -13.47 -2.74
N TYR A 88 1.43 -14.38 -3.69
CA TYR A 88 1.25 -15.81 -3.46
C TYR A 88 2.47 -16.56 -3.97
N ASP A 89 3.09 -17.40 -3.16
CA ASP A 89 4.13 -18.31 -3.62
C ASP A 89 3.58 -19.73 -3.84
N ASP A 90 4.31 -20.58 -4.57
CA ASP A 90 3.89 -21.94 -4.90
C ASP A 90 3.76 -22.87 -3.68
N THR A 91 4.20 -22.43 -2.49
CA THR A 91 4.09 -23.17 -1.23
C THR A 91 2.84 -22.81 -0.42
N ASP A 92 2.08 -21.80 -0.84
CA ASP A 92 0.81 -21.35 -0.25
C ASP A 92 -0.33 -22.34 -0.51
N ALA A 93 -0.21 -23.56 -0.01
CA ALA A 93 -1.16 -24.62 -0.31
C ALA A 93 -2.58 -24.30 0.21
N GLY A 94 -3.55 -24.37 -0.70
CA GLY A 94 -4.98 -24.23 -0.36
C GLY A 94 -5.58 -22.85 -0.66
N PHE A 95 -4.79 -21.91 -1.20
CA PHE A 95 -5.29 -20.65 -1.74
C PHE A 95 -5.57 -20.80 -3.25
N GLU A 96 -6.59 -20.09 -3.76
CA GLU A 96 -6.97 -20.21 -5.18
C GLU A 96 -5.90 -19.64 -6.11
N GLN A 97 -5.23 -18.56 -5.69
CA GLN A 97 -4.26 -17.84 -6.50
C GLN A 97 -2.86 -18.43 -6.44
N THR A 98 -2.64 -19.51 -5.67
CA THR A 98 -1.35 -20.20 -5.57
C THR A 98 -0.84 -20.58 -6.96
N PRO A 99 0.30 -20.01 -7.39
CA PRO A 99 0.86 -20.31 -8.71
C PRO A 99 1.50 -21.71 -8.75
N THR A 100 1.86 -22.15 -9.94
CA THR A 100 2.66 -23.36 -10.16
C THR A 100 3.84 -22.99 -11.02
N PHE A 101 5.04 -23.43 -10.63
CA PHE A 101 6.24 -23.20 -11.41
C PHE A 101 6.12 -23.86 -12.79
N ASP A 102 6.27 -23.06 -13.84
CA ASP A 102 6.18 -23.45 -15.26
C ASP A 102 7.13 -22.57 -16.08
N TRP A 103 8.44 -22.83 -15.97
CA TRP A 103 9.51 -22.06 -16.61
C TRP A 103 9.37 -21.99 -18.13
N VAL A 104 9.57 -20.80 -18.71
CA VAL A 104 9.63 -20.60 -20.17
C VAL A 104 11.02 -20.15 -20.61
N GLU A 105 11.85 -21.10 -21.03
CA GLU A 105 13.18 -20.80 -21.56
C GLU A 105 13.11 -20.05 -22.92
N LEU A 106 13.62 -18.82 -22.96
CA LEU A 106 13.71 -17.98 -24.16
C LEU A 106 15.12 -17.95 -24.75
N ASP A 107 16.17 -18.27 -23.97
CA ASP A 107 17.56 -18.25 -24.45
C ASP A 107 17.85 -19.42 -25.41
N PRO A 108 18.17 -19.15 -26.70
CA PRO A 108 18.48 -20.19 -27.66
C PRO A 108 19.72 -21.03 -27.31
N ALA A 109 20.66 -20.50 -26.52
CA ALA A 109 21.84 -21.23 -26.06
C ALA A 109 21.47 -22.37 -25.08
N HIS A 110 20.34 -22.21 -24.38
CA HIS A 110 19.83 -23.16 -23.39
C HIS A 110 18.59 -23.94 -23.88
N GLY A 111 18.30 -23.87 -25.19
CA GLY A 111 17.22 -24.60 -25.83
C GLY A 111 15.90 -23.83 -25.91
N GLY A 112 15.91 -22.55 -25.55
CA GLY A 112 14.79 -21.64 -25.69
C GLY A 112 14.47 -21.27 -27.14
N SER A 113 13.32 -20.65 -27.32
CA SER A 113 12.85 -20.23 -28.64
C SER A 113 11.93 -19.01 -28.55
N ASN A 114 11.76 -18.32 -29.68
CA ASN A 114 10.89 -17.13 -29.84
C ASN A 114 11.32 -15.85 -29.10
N GLY A 115 12.33 -15.92 -28.24
CA GLY A 115 12.91 -14.76 -27.55
C GLY A 115 13.46 -13.70 -28.50
N THR A 116 13.10 -12.45 -28.26
CA THR A 116 13.82 -11.28 -28.79
C THR A 116 14.92 -10.93 -27.80
N HIS A 117 16.17 -10.97 -28.27
CA HIS A 117 17.38 -10.79 -27.46
C HIS A 117 17.76 -9.31 -27.30
N TYR A 118 18.08 -8.94 -26.07
CA TYR A 118 18.70 -7.67 -25.67
C TYR A 118 20.00 -8.01 -24.94
N GLN A 119 21.12 -7.60 -25.53
CA GLN A 119 22.43 -7.67 -24.88
C GLN A 119 22.67 -6.34 -24.19
N MET A 120 22.83 -6.36 -22.87
CA MET A 120 22.89 -5.17 -22.03
C MET A 120 24.26 -5.04 -21.37
N ASP A 121 24.74 -3.80 -21.26
CA ASP A 121 25.95 -3.47 -20.49
C ASP A 121 25.63 -3.43 -18.97
N ASP A 122 26.65 -3.24 -18.14
CA ASP A 122 26.48 -2.87 -16.74
C ASP A 122 25.76 -1.51 -16.63
N ASP A 123 24.87 -1.37 -15.64
CA ASP A 123 24.01 -0.22 -15.43
C ASP A 123 23.33 0.25 -16.75
N ASP A 124 22.55 -0.62 -17.38
CA ASP A 124 21.88 -0.36 -18.68
C ASP A 124 20.37 -0.63 -18.61
N HIS A 125 19.63 -0.13 -19.60
CA HIS A 125 18.19 -0.37 -19.74
C HIS A 125 17.73 -0.37 -21.19
N GLU A 126 16.58 -1.02 -21.41
CA GLU A 126 15.86 -0.99 -22.67
C GLU A 126 14.38 -0.66 -22.45
N ASP A 127 13.85 0.20 -23.30
CA ASP A 127 12.45 0.66 -23.26
C ASP A 127 11.62 -0.14 -24.27
N ILE A 128 10.83 -1.09 -23.78
CA ILE A 128 10.13 -2.09 -24.60
C ILE A 128 8.63 -1.78 -24.68
N GLU A 129 8.09 -1.67 -25.89
CA GLU A 129 6.64 -1.56 -26.12
C GLU A 129 5.95 -2.88 -25.72
N LEU A 130 4.90 -2.79 -24.90
CA LEU A 130 4.11 -3.94 -24.49
C LEU A 130 3.22 -4.40 -25.66
N PRO A 131 3.05 -5.72 -25.86
CA PRO A 131 2.22 -6.25 -26.93
C PRO A 131 0.71 -5.98 -26.73
N TYR A 132 0.30 -5.62 -25.52
CA TYR A 132 -1.04 -5.21 -25.15
C TYR A 132 -0.98 -4.21 -23.98
N THR A 133 -2.08 -3.50 -23.77
CA THR A 133 -2.22 -2.60 -22.62
C THR A 133 -2.25 -3.43 -21.34
N PHE A 134 -1.28 -3.20 -20.45
CA PHE A 134 -1.21 -3.81 -19.14
C PHE A 134 -1.65 -2.81 -18.07
N LYS A 135 -2.63 -3.20 -17.24
CA LYS A 135 -3.11 -2.34 -16.15
C LYS A 135 -2.41 -2.68 -14.85
N TYR A 136 -1.77 -1.69 -14.24
CA TYR A 136 -1.06 -1.82 -12.99
C TYR A 136 -1.40 -0.65 -12.05
N HIS A 137 -1.85 -0.95 -10.83
CA HIS A 137 -2.35 0.04 -9.88
C HIS A 137 -3.45 0.96 -10.47
N GLY A 138 -4.31 0.40 -11.32
CA GLY A 138 -5.43 1.10 -11.94
C GLY A 138 -5.02 2.02 -13.11
N ILE A 139 -3.74 2.04 -13.48
CA ILE A 139 -3.19 2.83 -14.58
C ILE A 139 -2.87 1.89 -15.74
N ASP A 140 -3.27 2.27 -16.94
CA ASP A 140 -3.00 1.54 -18.17
C ASP A 140 -1.62 1.93 -18.72
N TYR A 141 -0.78 0.92 -18.98
CA TYR A 141 0.57 1.07 -19.54
C TYR A 141 0.69 0.31 -20.86
N ASN A 142 1.53 0.83 -21.76
CA ASN A 142 1.81 0.21 -23.07
C ASN A 142 3.31 0.06 -23.31
N GLN A 143 4.14 0.30 -22.30
CA GLN A 143 5.58 0.21 -22.38
C GLN A 143 6.12 -0.21 -21.01
N ILE A 144 7.29 -0.82 -21.00
CA ILE A 144 8.05 -1.18 -19.81
C ILE A 144 9.53 -0.93 -20.06
N THR A 145 10.20 -0.24 -19.15
CA THR A 145 11.66 -0.18 -19.07
C THR A 145 12.15 -1.45 -18.38
N VAL A 146 13.14 -2.11 -18.95
CA VAL A 146 13.79 -3.30 -18.40
C VAL A 146 15.26 -2.95 -18.16
N SER A 147 15.77 -3.21 -16.96
CA SER A 147 17.15 -2.92 -16.59
C SER A 147 18.01 -4.19 -16.56
N SER A 148 19.30 -4.03 -16.84
CA SER A 148 20.32 -5.06 -16.62
C SER A 148 20.32 -5.58 -15.17
N ASN A 149 20.04 -4.69 -14.20
CA ASN A 149 20.05 -4.94 -12.76
C ASN A 149 18.74 -5.55 -12.20
N GLY A 150 18.05 -6.37 -13.01
CA GLY A 150 16.96 -7.24 -12.55
C GLY A 150 15.70 -6.52 -12.06
N TRP A 151 15.48 -5.27 -12.47
CA TRP A 151 14.25 -4.51 -12.22
C TRP A 151 13.61 -4.02 -13.52
N THR A 152 12.31 -3.74 -13.45
CA THR A 152 11.55 -3.11 -14.53
C THR A 152 10.68 -1.96 -14.02
N SER A 153 10.20 -1.12 -14.94
CA SER A 153 9.39 0.05 -14.62
C SER A 153 8.37 0.30 -15.72
N PHE A 154 7.09 0.37 -15.39
CA PHE A 154 6.06 0.76 -16.37
C PHE A 154 6.13 2.25 -16.76
N VAL A 155 6.97 3.03 -16.06
CA VAL A 155 7.26 4.44 -16.40
C VAL A 155 8.67 4.51 -16.97
N PRO A 156 8.88 5.10 -18.16
CA PRO A 156 10.22 5.27 -18.73
C PRO A 156 11.21 5.87 -17.73
N CYS A 157 12.31 5.14 -17.50
CA CYS A 157 13.40 5.57 -16.64
C CYS A 157 14.60 5.97 -17.50
N TYR A 158 15.34 7.01 -17.06
CA TYR A 158 16.54 7.49 -17.75
C TYR A 158 17.75 7.54 -16.80
N ILE A 159 17.67 6.74 -15.73
CA ILE A 159 18.71 6.53 -14.74
C ILE A 159 18.87 5.02 -14.66
N ASP A 160 20.11 4.59 -14.82
CA ASP A 160 20.43 3.20 -15.09
C ASP A 160 21.05 2.53 -13.85
N TYR A 161 21.64 3.35 -12.98
CA TYR A 161 22.27 2.93 -11.73
C TYR A 161 21.36 3.21 -10.53
N PHE A 162 20.72 2.17 -10.02
CA PHE A 162 19.99 2.23 -8.75
C PHE A 162 20.56 1.22 -7.78
N TRP A 163 20.76 1.68 -6.55
CA TRP A 163 21.05 0.77 -5.45
C TRP A 163 19.73 0.19 -4.99
N ASN A 164 19.59 -1.12 -4.98
CA ASN A 164 18.47 -1.80 -4.34
C ASN A 164 18.20 -1.27 -2.90
N MET A 165 16.93 -1.11 -2.58
CA MET A 165 16.46 -0.69 -1.26
C MET A 165 15.15 -1.41 -0.92
N SER A 166 14.71 -1.27 0.33
CA SER A 166 13.37 -1.67 0.74
C SER A 166 12.29 -1.03 -0.13
N ILE A 167 11.18 -1.73 -0.35
CA ILE A 167 9.97 -1.19 -0.99
C ILE A 167 9.04 -0.64 0.12
N PRO A 168 8.56 0.62 0.06
CA PRO A 168 8.77 1.59 -1.02
C PRO A 168 10.20 2.19 -1.03
N MET A 169 10.77 2.27 -2.22
CA MET A 169 12.13 2.68 -2.52
C MET A 169 12.19 4.17 -2.83
N TYR A 170 12.67 4.98 -1.88
CA TYR A 170 12.70 6.43 -2.03
C TYR A 170 13.43 6.92 -3.31
N MET A 171 14.54 6.28 -3.68
CA MET A 171 15.40 6.70 -4.81
C MET A 171 15.34 5.83 -6.07
N GLY A 172 14.40 4.90 -6.19
CA GLY A 172 14.27 3.99 -7.34
C GLY A 172 13.36 4.45 -8.49
N PRO A 173 13.15 3.57 -9.48
CA PRO A 173 12.17 3.78 -10.56
C PRO A 173 10.74 3.84 -10.01
N LYS A 174 9.76 4.15 -10.86
CA LYS A 174 8.33 4.25 -10.49
C LYS A 174 7.56 3.09 -11.09
N ALA A 175 6.48 2.65 -10.44
CA ALA A 175 5.68 1.55 -10.96
C ALA A 175 6.57 0.32 -11.23
N MET A 176 7.42 0.01 -10.24
CA MET A 176 8.54 -0.93 -10.38
C MET A 176 8.05 -2.36 -10.18
N LEU A 177 8.60 -3.28 -10.99
CA LEU A 177 8.61 -4.71 -10.68
C LEU A 177 10.06 -5.12 -10.48
N ALA A 178 10.38 -5.68 -9.34
CA ALA A 178 11.71 -6.17 -8.99
C ALA A 178 11.61 -7.69 -8.77
N PRO A 179 11.75 -8.52 -9.81
CA PRO A 179 11.86 -9.96 -9.64
C PRO A 179 13.14 -10.35 -8.89
N PHE A 180 14.24 -9.63 -9.14
CA PHE A 180 15.50 -9.77 -8.42
C PHE A 180 16.33 -8.50 -8.66
N SER A 181 15.97 -7.40 -7.98
CA SER A 181 16.71 -6.15 -8.13
C SER A 181 17.98 -6.21 -7.30
N ASP A 182 19.11 -6.31 -7.99
CA ASP A 182 20.44 -6.35 -7.41
C ASP A 182 21.48 -5.84 -8.42
N ASP A 183 22.73 -5.76 -8.00
CA ASP A 183 23.89 -5.45 -8.83
C ASP A 183 24.28 -6.68 -9.67
N LEU A 184 23.85 -6.70 -10.94
CA LEU A 184 24.15 -7.79 -11.88
C LEU A 184 25.22 -7.31 -12.85
N GLU A 185 26.21 -8.16 -13.11
CA GLU A 185 27.51 -7.68 -13.60
C GLU A 185 27.91 -8.28 -14.96
N THR A 186 28.65 -7.48 -15.72
CA THR A 186 29.34 -7.92 -16.94
C THR A 186 30.82 -8.21 -16.64
N ILE A 187 31.40 -9.24 -17.29
CA ILE A 187 32.76 -9.67 -16.96
C ILE A 187 33.71 -9.42 -18.12
N ASP A 188 34.79 -8.68 -17.85
CA ASP A 188 36.02 -8.67 -18.66
C ASP A 188 37.00 -9.68 -18.06
N THR A 189 36.93 -10.93 -18.54
CA THR A 189 37.63 -12.08 -17.92
C THR A 189 39.15 -11.98 -18.03
N ASN A 190 39.64 -11.14 -18.94
CA ASN A 190 41.06 -11.04 -19.27
C ASN A 190 41.63 -9.61 -19.05
N ASN A 191 40.78 -8.68 -18.63
CA ASN A 191 41.07 -7.29 -18.32
C ASN A 191 41.73 -6.54 -19.50
N ASP A 192 41.30 -6.82 -20.74
CA ASP A 192 41.77 -6.13 -21.96
C ASP A 192 40.94 -4.89 -22.33
N GLY A 193 39.89 -4.60 -21.57
CA GLY A 193 38.96 -3.50 -21.77
C GLY A 193 37.79 -3.84 -22.69
N ASN A 194 37.59 -5.11 -23.06
CA ASN A 194 36.40 -5.59 -23.74
C ASN A 194 35.63 -6.55 -22.83
N ILE A 195 34.31 -6.38 -22.79
CA ILE A 195 33.44 -7.29 -22.04
C ILE A 195 33.33 -8.63 -22.76
N ASP A 196 33.64 -9.71 -22.03
CA ASP A 196 33.59 -11.10 -22.49
C ASP A 196 32.24 -11.76 -22.14
N VAL A 197 31.65 -11.39 -20.99
CA VAL A 197 30.36 -11.90 -20.51
C VAL A 197 29.40 -10.72 -20.36
N TRP A 198 28.31 -10.74 -21.13
CA TRP A 198 27.30 -9.70 -21.14
C TRP A 198 26.05 -10.14 -20.39
N ILE A 199 25.23 -9.19 -19.95
CA ILE A 199 23.90 -9.49 -19.41
C ILE A 199 22.95 -9.76 -20.58
N HIS A 200 22.19 -10.85 -20.48
CA HIS A 200 21.30 -11.32 -21.52
C HIS A 200 19.86 -11.29 -21.05
N VAL A 201 19.09 -10.39 -21.66
CA VAL A 201 17.65 -10.29 -21.45
C VAL A 201 16.91 -10.74 -22.70
N TYR A 202 15.86 -11.53 -22.52
CA TYR A 202 14.99 -11.98 -23.60
C TYR A 202 13.55 -11.58 -23.32
N THR A 203 12.80 -11.27 -24.38
CA THR A 203 11.35 -11.08 -24.26
C THR A 203 10.57 -11.87 -25.28
N TRP A 204 9.37 -12.29 -24.93
CA TRP A 204 8.47 -12.97 -25.85
C TRP A 204 7.00 -12.69 -25.53
N HIS A 205 6.22 -12.44 -26.57
CA HIS A 205 4.75 -12.39 -26.49
C HIS A 205 4.16 -13.73 -26.91
N ASP A 206 3.68 -14.49 -25.94
CA ASP A 206 2.95 -15.74 -26.14
C ASP A 206 1.46 -15.42 -26.32
N GLU A 207 1.09 -14.98 -27.53
CA GLU A 207 -0.29 -14.58 -27.86
C GLU A 207 -1.30 -15.72 -27.61
N ALA A 208 -0.87 -16.99 -27.74
CA ALA A 208 -1.75 -18.14 -27.56
C ALA A 208 -2.20 -18.32 -26.10
N ASN A 209 -1.35 -17.93 -25.15
CA ASN A 209 -1.62 -18.00 -23.71
C ASN A 209 -1.84 -16.62 -23.06
N GLY A 210 -1.87 -15.54 -23.87
CA GLY A 210 -2.14 -14.17 -23.40
C GLY A 210 -1.13 -13.68 -22.36
N ARG A 211 0.16 -13.96 -22.56
CA ARG A 211 1.23 -13.57 -21.64
C ARG A 211 2.44 -12.96 -22.34
N PHE A 212 3.11 -12.04 -21.66
CA PHE A 212 4.36 -11.42 -22.08
C PHE A 212 5.44 -11.73 -21.05
N ILE A 213 6.55 -12.28 -21.54
CA ILE A 213 7.61 -12.85 -20.70
C ILE A 213 8.87 -12.01 -20.88
N ILE A 214 9.57 -11.76 -19.78
CA ILE A 214 10.86 -11.06 -19.72
C ILE A 214 11.81 -11.92 -18.89
N GLU A 215 12.84 -12.49 -19.51
CA GLU A 215 13.82 -13.39 -18.88
C GLU A 215 15.18 -12.69 -18.75
N TRP A 216 15.82 -12.80 -17.58
CA TRP A 216 17.26 -12.60 -17.38
C TRP A 216 17.91 -13.98 -17.38
N SER A 217 18.70 -14.27 -18.42
CA SER A 217 19.34 -15.58 -18.60
C SER A 217 20.74 -15.56 -18.02
N ARG A 218 20.95 -16.30 -16.91
CA ARG A 218 22.25 -16.56 -16.29
C ARG A 218 23.03 -15.27 -16.02
N ALA A 219 22.34 -14.26 -15.50
CA ALA A 219 22.96 -13.00 -15.12
C ALA A 219 23.86 -13.24 -13.90
N LEU A 220 25.08 -12.72 -13.92
CA LEU A 220 26.04 -12.96 -12.85
C LEU A 220 25.84 -11.97 -11.72
N ASN A 221 25.85 -12.46 -10.48
CA ASN A 221 25.80 -11.62 -9.29
C ASN A 221 27.09 -10.79 -9.15
N GLY A 222 26.98 -9.48 -8.95
CA GLY A 222 28.12 -8.57 -8.83
C GLY A 222 28.96 -8.76 -7.57
N TYR A 223 28.50 -9.51 -6.57
CA TYR A 223 29.27 -9.77 -5.35
C TYR A 223 30.44 -10.73 -5.59
N ASP A 224 30.19 -11.84 -6.28
CA ASP A 224 31.19 -12.88 -6.52
C ASP A 224 31.54 -13.11 -7.99
N GLU A 225 30.79 -12.49 -8.91
CA GLU A 225 30.98 -12.55 -10.36
C GLU A 225 30.95 -14.00 -10.91
N VAL A 226 30.29 -14.92 -10.20
CA VAL A 226 30.27 -16.36 -10.52
C VAL A 226 28.89 -16.97 -10.35
N THR A 227 28.14 -16.53 -9.34
CA THR A 227 26.80 -17.05 -9.09
C THR A 227 25.85 -16.55 -10.17
N GLU A 228 25.15 -17.49 -10.81
CA GLU A 228 24.17 -17.22 -11.87
C GLU A 228 22.79 -17.03 -11.25
N GLU A 229 22.13 -15.94 -11.62
CA GLU A 229 20.74 -15.66 -11.32
C GLU A 229 19.93 -15.79 -12.62
N THR A 230 18.97 -16.72 -12.65
CA THR A 230 18.12 -16.95 -13.82
C THR A 230 16.66 -16.87 -13.42
N PHE A 231 16.00 -15.80 -13.84
CA PHE A 231 14.63 -15.48 -13.44
C PHE A 231 13.86 -14.77 -14.55
N GLU A 232 12.53 -14.79 -14.45
CA GLU A 232 11.65 -14.13 -15.41
C GLU A 232 10.47 -13.41 -14.74
N ILE A 233 9.92 -12.43 -15.46
CA ILE A 233 8.62 -11.82 -15.21
C ILE A 233 7.65 -12.33 -16.28
N ILE A 234 6.46 -12.75 -15.86
CA ILE A 234 5.33 -13.03 -16.73
C ILE A 234 4.20 -12.06 -16.42
N LEU A 235 3.82 -11.25 -17.41
CA LEU A 235 2.68 -10.37 -17.35
C LEU A 235 1.51 -11.05 -18.06
N TYR A 236 0.38 -11.29 -17.38
CA TYR A 236 -0.81 -11.89 -18.01
C TYR A 236 -1.82 -10.82 -18.44
N ASP A 237 -2.40 -10.99 -19.62
CA ASP A 237 -3.54 -10.19 -20.04
C ASP A 237 -4.84 -10.63 -19.33
N GLN A 238 -5.88 -9.80 -19.44
CA GLN A 238 -7.18 -10.05 -18.80
C GLN A 238 -7.98 -11.20 -19.43
N ASN A 239 -7.61 -11.67 -20.62
CA ASN A 239 -8.25 -12.83 -21.24
C ASN A 239 -7.67 -14.13 -20.69
N ALA A 240 -6.37 -14.16 -20.43
CA ALA A 240 -5.65 -15.29 -19.85
C ALA A 240 -5.93 -15.42 -18.36
N MET A 241 -5.81 -14.31 -17.61
CA MET A 241 -6.03 -14.27 -16.17
C MET A 241 -6.88 -13.04 -15.78
N PRO A 242 -8.22 -13.16 -15.82
CA PRO A 242 -9.10 -12.07 -15.45
C PRO A 242 -9.03 -11.79 -13.95
N THR A 243 -9.06 -10.51 -13.58
CA THR A 243 -9.21 -10.05 -12.19
C THR A 243 -10.45 -9.18 -12.05
N GLU A 244 -11.07 -9.15 -10.87
CA GLU A 244 -12.25 -8.31 -10.62
C GLU A 244 -11.91 -6.82 -10.75
N SER A 245 -10.69 -6.43 -10.36
CA SER A 245 -10.19 -5.06 -10.46
C SER A 245 -9.82 -4.65 -11.90
N GLY A 246 -9.63 -5.63 -12.78
CA GLY A 246 -9.11 -5.46 -14.14
C GLY A 246 -7.60 -5.14 -14.19
N ASN A 247 -6.87 -5.22 -13.08
CA ASN A 247 -5.42 -5.14 -13.04
C ASN A 247 -4.79 -6.46 -13.50
N GLY A 248 -3.67 -6.38 -14.22
CA GLY A 248 -2.96 -7.56 -14.68
C GLY A 248 -2.33 -8.36 -13.53
N VAL A 249 -2.27 -9.68 -13.72
CA VAL A 249 -1.55 -10.62 -12.87
C VAL A 249 -0.08 -10.66 -13.32
N ILE A 250 0.83 -10.76 -12.35
CA ILE A 250 2.28 -10.75 -12.56
C ILE A 250 2.85 -11.97 -11.86
N ASP A 251 3.60 -12.82 -12.54
CA ASP A 251 4.38 -13.87 -11.91
C ASP A 251 5.87 -13.53 -12.02
N PHE A 252 6.62 -13.74 -10.94
CA PHE A 252 8.08 -13.84 -10.97
C PHE A 252 8.44 -15.32 -10.84
N GLN A 253 9.23 -15.87 -11.77
CA GLN A 253 9.73 -17.25 -11.67
C GLN A 253 11.24 -17.26 -11.56
N TYR A 254 11.77 -18.23 -10.81
CA TYR A 254 13.20 -18.43 -10.58
C TYR A 254 13.57 -19.83 -11.02
N LEU A 255 14.32 -19.95 -12.12
CA LEU A 255 14.89 -21.24 -12.51
C LEU A 255 16.05 -21.62 -11.59
N GLU A 256 16.93 -20.66 -11.37
CA GLU A 256 18.10 -20.75 -10.49
C GLU A 256 18.25 -19.39 -9.80
N VAL A 257 18.30 -19.40 -8.47
CA VAL A 257 18.50 -18.17 -7.68
C VAL A 257 19.27 -18.46 -6.42
N GLU A 258 20.35 -17.72 -6.20
CA GLU A 258 21.17 -17.83 -4.99
C GLU A 258 21.56 -16.44 -4.51
N ASP A 259 20.79 -15.88 -3.57
CA ASP A 259 21.09 -14.59 -2.91
C ASP A 259 22.34 -14.72 -2.02
N VAL A 260 23.52 -14.80 -2.67
CA VAL A 260 24.83 -15.08 -2.07
C VAL A 260 25.45 -13.89 -1.36
N ASP A 261 24.88 -12.69 -1.51
CA ASP A 261 25.44 -11.50 -0.89
C ASP A 261 25.17 -11.48 0.63
N VAL A 262 26.26 -11.40 1.38
CA VAL A 262 26.29 -11.41 2.84
C VAL A 262 26.81 -10.09 3.43
N THR A 263 27.26 -9.13 2.61
CA THR A 263 27.91 -7.90 3.13
C THR A 263 27.66 -6.61 2.36
N LYS A 264 27.18 -6.61 1.10
CA LYS A 264 27.11 -5.40 0.27
C LYS A 264 25.92 -5.37 -0.70
N ASN A 265 24.74 -5.11 -0.13
CA ASN A 265 23.50 -4.82 -0.86
C ASN A 265 22.74 -6.03 -1.42
N TYR A 266 22.22 -6.81 -0.48
CA TYR A 266 21.15 -7.78 -0.65
C TYR A 266 20.00 -7.37 -1.59
N SER A 267 19.63 -8.32 -2.46
CA SER A 267 18.53 -8.23 -3.42
C SER A 267 17.22 -7.63 -2.85
N THR A 268 16.47 -6.97 -3.73
CA THR A 268 15.08 -6.55 -3.50
C THR A 268 14.15 -7.35 -4.41
N VAL A 269 13.15 -8.00 -3.82
CA VAL A 269 12.04 -8.61 -4.55
C VAL A 269 10.71 -7.99 -4.14
N GLY A 270 9.91 -7.61 -5.13
CA GLY A 270 8.55 -7.11 -4.91
C GLY A 270 8.07 -6.15 -5.99
N ILE A 271 6.98 -5.45 -5.68
CA ILE A 271 6.34 -4.51 -6.60
C ILE A 271 6.09 -3.16 -5.93
N GLU A 272 6.30 -2.05 -6.65
CA GLU A 272 6.14 -0.70 -6.10
C GLU A 272 5.08 0.13 -6.83
N SER A 273 4.26 0.86 -6.07
CA SER A 273 3.24 1.74 -6.64
C SER A 273 3.84 2.84 -7.56
N PRO A 274 3.07 3.32 -8.55
CA PRO A 274 3.48 4.43 -9.41
C PRO A 274 3.79 5.75 -8.65
N THR A 275 3.23 5.89 -7.44
CA THR A 275 3.43 7.07 -6.59
C THR A 275 4.61 6.93 -5.63
N LYS A 276 5.17 5.72 -5.48
CA LYS A 276 6.23 5.37 -4.54
C LYS A 276 5.90 5.58 -3.05
N ASN A 277 4.62 5.74 -2.72
CA ASN A 277 4.18 5.92 -1.33
C ASN A 277 3.92 4.60 -0.60
N TYR A 278 3.81 3.51 -1.37
CA TYR A 278 3.59 2.15 -0.89
C TYR A 278 4.05 1.16 -1.97
N GLY A 279 4.14 -0.11 -1.61
CA GLY A 279 4.40 -1.23 -2.48
C GLY A 279 4.21 -2.53 -1.70
N LEU A 280 4.47 -3.67 -2.34
CA LEU A 280 4.51 -4.97 -1.70
C LEU A 280 5.94 -5.51 -1.80
N GLN A 281 6.67 -5.44 -0.68
CA GLN A 281 7.99 -6.06 -0.56
C GLN A 281 7.79 -7.54 -0.24
N TYR A 282 8.43 -8.42 -0.99
CA TYR A 282 8.47 -9.85 -0.70
C TYR A 282 9.72 -10.19 0.11
N VAL A 283 10.89 -9.73 -0.35
CA VAL A 283 12.14 -9.77 0.41
C VAL A 283 12.96 -8.51 0.15
N PHE A 284 13.66 -8.06 1.17
CA PHE A 284 14.76 -7.12 1.05
C PHE A 284 15.77 -7.50 2.13
N ASN A 285 17.06 -7.53 1.81
CA ASN A 285 18.05 -7.80 2.85
C ASN A 285 17.95 -9.19 3.48
N ASN A 286 17.56 -10.20 2.68
CA ASN A 286 17.23 -11.53 3.19
C ASN A 286 16.20 -11.51 4.35
N VAL A 287 15.47 -10.40 4.51
CA VAL A 287 14.36 -10.23 5.43
C VAL A 287 13.08 -10.36 4.63
N TYR A 288 12.47 -11.53 4.77
CA TYR A 288 11.22 -11.89 4.12
C TYR A 288 10.04 -11.21 4.79
N ALA A 289 9.05 -10.84 3.97
CA ALA A 289 7.77 -10.38 4.47
C ALA A 289 7.07 -11.52 5.25
N PRO A 290 6.24 -11.20 6.25
CA PRO A 290 5.50 -12.22 6.96
C PRO A 290 4.66 -13.08 6.00
N GLY A 291 4.83 -14.40 6.08
CA GLY A 291 4.13 -15.39 5.23
C GLY A 291 4.91 -15.83 4.00
N ALA A 292 5.87 -15.02 3.53
CA ALA A 292 6.65 -15.30 2.33
C ALA A 292 7.60 -16.51 2.52
N ALA A 293 7.55 -17.46 1.60
CA ALA A 293 8.53 -18.53 1.54
C ALA A 293 9.91 -18.02 1.02
N PRO A 294 11.05 -18.49 1.57
CA PRO A 294 12.39 -18.02 1.18
C PRO A 294 12.75 -18.36 -0.27
N LEU A 295 13.33 -17.44 -1.06
CA LEU A 295 13.75 -17.69 -2.45
C LEU A 295 14.54 -19.01 -2.58
N ALA A 296 14.28 -19.73 -3.67
CA ALA A 296 14.95 -20.97 -4.03
C ALA A 296 14.70 -21.26 -5.51
N ASP A 297 15.50 -22.16 -6.08
CA ASP A 297 15.26 -22.72 -7.42
C ASP A 297 13.85 -23.28 -7.56
N GLU A 298 13.35 -23.22 -8.80
CA GLU A 298 12.02 -23.68 -9.20
C GLU A 298 10.87 -23.04 -8.41
N ARG A 299 11.01 -21.76 -8.09
CA ARG A 299 10.01 -20.97 -7.35
C ARG A 299 9.21 -20.06 -8.26
N VAL A 300 7.96 -19.82 -7.89
CA VAL A 300 7.15 -18.76 -8.48
C VAL A 300 6.45 -17.92 -7.41
N ILE A 301 6.41 -16.61 -7.63
CA ILE A 301 5.69 -15.64 -6.80
C ILE A 301 4.70 -14.88 -7.70
N ARG A 302 3.41 -14.99 -7.40
CA ARG A 302 2.33 -14.31 -8.10
C ARG A 302 1.87 -13.07 -7.36
N PHE A 303 1.84 -11.93 -8.06
CA PHE A 303 1.21 -10.70 -7.63
C PHE A 303 -0.14 -10.52 -8.33
N THR A 304 -1.21 -10.43 -7.53
CA THR A 304 -2.58 -10.26 -8.05
C THR A 304 -3.44 -9.46 -7.08
N THR A 305 -4.48 -8.81 -7.60
CA THR A 305 -5.50 -8.14 -6.77
C THR A 305 -6.59 -9.09 -6.28
N GLU A 306 -6.56 -10.34 -6.72
CA GLU A 306 -7.49 -11.36 -6.23
C GLU A 306 -7.06 -11.78 -4.82
N ALA A 307 -7.91 -11.45 -3.85
CA ALA A 307 -7.66 -11.77 -2.46
C ALA A 307 -8.02 -13.23 -2.15
N PRO A 308 -7.51 -13.80 -1.04
CA PRO A 308 -7.98 -15.08 -0.54
C PRO A 308 -9.51 -15.07 -0.34
N ASP A 309 -10.19 -16.19 -0.62
CA ASP A 309 -11.66 -16.31 -0.46
C ASP A 309 -12.18 -15.87 0.92
N ASN A 310 -11.34 -16.05 1.94
CA ASN A 310 -11.64 -15.74 3.33
C ASN A 310 -11.14 -14.34 3.74
N TYR A 311 -10.62 -13.54 2.81
CA TYR A 311 -10.22 -12.17 3.09
C TYR A 311 -11.42 -11.25 3.17
N VAL A 312 -11.70 -10.78 4.38
CA VAL A 312 -12.51 -9.59 4.58
C VAL A 312 -11.55 -8.41 4.57
N ALA A 313 -11.55 -7.65 3.48
CA ALA A 313 -10.84 -6.38 3.46
C ALA A 313 -11.26 -5.57 4.70
N PRO A 314 -10.30 -5.00 5.47
CA PRO A 314 -10.66 -4.06 6.52
C PRO A 314 -11.56 -3.04 5.85
N LEU A 315 -12.79 -2.86 6.36
CA LEU A 315 -13.80 -1.97 5.81
C LEU A 315 -13.08 -0.75 5.30
N ALA A 316 -12.96 -0.65 3.97
CA ALA A 316 -11.97 0.20 3.34
C ALA A 316 -12.05 1.55 4.03
N VAL A 317 -10.94 1.95 4.65
CA VAL A 317 -10.85 3.32 5.10
C VAL A 317 -10.66 4.08 3.82
N ASP A 318 -11.81 4.43 3.23
CA ASP A 318 -12.00 5.04 1.92
C ASP A 318 -10.78 5.92 1.61
N ASP A 319 -10.17 5.69 0.44
CA ASP A 319 -9.02 6.44 -0.09
C ASP A 319 -9.27 7.97 -0.09
N GLU A 320 -10.51 8.40 0.20
CA GLU A 320 -10.83 9.74 0.67
C GLU A 320 -10.01 10.23 1.87
N LEU A 321 -9.52 9.40 2.80
CA LEU A 321 -9.00 9.85 4.11
C LEU A 321 -7.85 10.87 4.05
N ASN A 322 -7.02 10.80 3.01
CA ASN A 322 -6.00 11.80 2.75
C ASN A 322 -6.48 12.71 1.63
N PRO A 323 -7.20 13.79 1.96
CA PRO A 323 -7.77 14.62 0.91
C PRO A 323 -6.66 15.23 0.08
N HIS A 324 -6.75 15.16 -1.25
CA HIS A 324 -5.75 15.76 -2.13
C HIS A 324 -5.85 17.30 -2.20
N GLU A 325 -7.00 17.85 -1.78
CA GLU A 325 -7.25 19.28 -1.75
C GLU A 325 -7.85 19.73 -0.41
N PHE A 326 -7.45 20.93 0.03
CA PHE A 326 -8.08 21.54 1.19
C PHE A 326 -9.49 22.04 0.83
N SER A 327 -10.47 21.76 1.69
CA SER A 327 -11.84 22.23 1.46
C SER A 327 -12.57 22.58 2.76
N LEU A 328 -13.62 23.38 2.62
CA LEU A 328 -14.58 23.71 3.66
C LEU A 328 -15.98 23.48 3.07
N SER A 329 -16.73 22.55 3.65
CA SER A 329 -18.06 22.20 3.14
C SER A 329 -19.10 23.31 3.41
N PRO A 330 -20.19 23.35 2.63
CA PRO A 330 -21.34 24.14 3.00
C PRO A 330 -21.84 23.74 4.39
N ALA A 331 -22.21 24.73 5.20
CA ALA A 331 -22.70 24.47 6.54
C ALA A 331 -24.01 23.66 6.49
N TYR A 332 -24.14 22.64 7.34
CA TYR A 332 -25.33 21.79 7.41
C TYR A 332 -25.75 21.52 8.86
N PRO A 333 -27.03 21.70 9.20
CA PRO A 333 -28.05 22.40 8.40
C PRO A 333 -27.70 23.89 8.20
N ASN A 334 -28.20 24.53 7.16
CA ASN A 334 -28.10 25.98 6.97
C ASN A 334 -29.27 26.47 6.10
N PRO A 335 -30.29 27.17 6.66
CA PRO A 335 -30.34 27.76 8.00
C PRO A 335 -30.31 26.72 9.14
N PHE A 336 -29.85 27.11 10.33
CA PHE A 336 -29.68 26.21 11.48
C PHE A 336 -30.31 26.74 12.77
N ASN A 337 -30.66 25.83 13.68
CA ASN A 337 -31.16 26.12 15.03
C ASN A 337 -30.93 24.90 15.97
N PRO A 338 -30.13 24.98 17.05
CA PRO A 338 -29.12 25.99 17.36
C PRO A 338 -27.71 25.60 16.85
N VAL A 339 -27.53 24.41 16.26
CA VAL A 339 -26.20 23.90 15.84
C VAL A 339 -26.12 23.70 14.33
N THR A 340 -24.98 24.06 13.74
CA THR A 340 -24.58 23.71 12.38
C THR A 340 -23.21 23.04 12.40
N HIS A 341 -22.95 22.22 11.39
CA HIS A 341 -21.67 21.57 11.15
C HIS A 341 -21.00 22.11 9.89
N LEU A 342 -19.68 21.99 9.84
CA LEU A 342 -18.82 22.25 8.68
C LEU A 342 -17.79 21.12 8.64
N ASP A 343 -17.60 20.54 7.46
CA ASP A 343 -16.56 19.54 7.23
C ASP A 343 -15.35 20.23 6.59
N LEU A 344 -14.17 19.84 7.03
CA LEU A 344 -12.89 20.32 6.55
C LEU A 344 -12.12 19.15 6.00
N LYS A 345 -11.47 19.36 4.84
CA LYS A 345 -10.47 18.45 4.29
C LYS A 345 -9.11 19.13 4.39
N ILE A 346 -8.10 18.48 5.00
CA ILE A 346 -6.74 19.00 5.18
C ILE A 346 -5.75 18.08 4.45
N PRO A 347 -5.09 18.53 3.37
CA PRO A 347 -4.27 17.65 2.52
C PRO A 347 -2.84 17.44 3.06
N THR A 348 -2.25 18.47 3.65
CA THR A 348 -0.93 18.43 4.26
C THR A 348 -0.96 19.16 5.59
N ALA A 349 -0.08 18.74 6.51
CA ALA A 349 -0.03 19.32 7.86
C ALA A 349 0.28 20.82 7.81
N GLU A 350 -0.62 21.65 8.36
CA GLU A 350 -0.52 23.11 8.29
C GLU A 350 -1.32 23.77 9.41
N ARG A 351 -1.05 25.06 9.66
CA ARG A 351 -1.80 25.87 10.60
C ARG A 351 -3.17 26.24 10.02
N VAL A 352 -4.22 25.80 10.70
CA VAL A 352 -5.62 26.08 10.38
C VAL A 352 -6.24 27.00 11.43
N LYS A 353 -6.92 28.06 10.97
CA LYS A 353 -7.78 28.90 11.82
C LYS A 353 -9.18 29.00 11.23
N VAL A 354 -10.20 28.56 11.97
CA VAL A 354 -11.62 28.75 11.62
C VAL A 354 -12.28 29.71 12.60
N THR A 355 -12.87 30.77 12.06
CA THR A 355 -13.44 31.87 12.82
C THR A 355 -14.86 32.17 12.34
N VAL A 356 -15.79 32.41 13.26
CA VAL A 356 -17.12 32.95 12.94
C VAL A 356 -17.08 34.46 13.10
N VAL A 357 -17.52 35.19 12.07
CA VAL A 357 -17.64 36.64 12.05
C VAL A 357 -19.07 37.08 11.75
N ASP A 358 -19.45 38.26 12.23
CA ASP A 358 -20.73 38.89 11.86
C ASP A 358 -20.64 39.65 10.53
N ILE A 359 -21.75 40.25 10.09
CA ILE A 359 -21.83 41.03 8.84
C ILE A 359 -20.89 42.26 8.79
N LEU A 360 -20.39 42.70 9.95
CA LEU A 360 -19.42 43.79 10.06
C LEU A 360 -17.97 43.28 10.13
N GLY A 361 -17.77 41.96 9.98
CA GLY A 361 -16.46 41.32 10.05
C GLY A 361 -15.92 41.17 11.48
N ARG A 362 -16.74 41.42 12.51
CA ARG A 362 -16.29 41.30 13.91
C ARG A 362 -16.24 39.83 14.30
N GLU A 363 -15.14 39.42 14.91
CA GLU A 363 -14.96 38.06 15.43
C GLU A 363 -15.95 37.75 16.56
N VAL A 364 -16.80 36.75 16.31
CA VAL A 364 -17.82 36.25 17.23
C VAL A 364 -17.31 35.06 18.02
N ALA A 365 -16.68 34.09 17.35
CA ALA A 365 -16.13 32.87 17.94
C ALA A 365 -14.96 32.34 17.11
N ILE A 366 -14.07 31.58 17.74
CA ILE A 366 -13.03 30.78 17.07
C ILE A 366 -13.41 29.32 17.27
N LEU A 367 -13.57 28.58 16.17
CA LEU A 367 -13.96 27.16 16.19
C LEU A 367 -12.73 26.24 16.17
N GLN A 368 -11.65 26.69 15.54
CA GLN A 368 -10.38 25.96 15.47
C GLN A 368 -9.22 26.96 15.30
N ASN A 369 -8.08 26.71 15.95
CA ASN A 369 -6.85 27.53 15.80
C ASN A 369 -5.61 26.74 16.22
N GLY A 370 -4.90 26.12 15.28
CA GLY A 370 -3.71 25.32 15.58
C GLY A 370 -3.15 24.60 14.35
N MET A 371 -2.10 23.81 14.54
CA MET A 371 -1.64 22.86 13.52
C MET A 371 -2.66 21.72 13.42
N MET A 372 -2.96 21.29 12.20
CA MET A 372 -3.78 20.11 11.93
C MET A 372 -3.01 19.16 11.01
N ALA A 373 -3.09 17.87 11.28
CA ALA A 373 -2.52 16.84 10.42
C ALA A 373 -3.38 16.68 9.14
N PRO A 374 -2.90 15.94 8.13
CA PRO A 374 -3.76 15.52 7.02
C PRO A 374 -4.98 14.75 7.54
N GLY A 375 -6.15 14.98 6.94
CA GLY A 375 -7.36 14.26 7.29
C GLY A 375 -8.67 15.05 7.10
N HIS A 376 -9.77 14.42 7.51
CA HIS A 376 -11.11 15.03 7.54
C HIS A 376 -11.48 15.43 8.96
N TYR A 377 -12.07 16.61 9.09
CA TYR A 377 -12.47 17.15 10.39
C TYR A 377 -13.87 17.70 10.32
N LYS A 378 -14.66 17.45 11.36
CA LYS A 378 -15.98 18.04 11.53
C LYS A 378 -15.94 19.05 12.68
N ILE A 379 -16.23 20.32 12.38
CA ILE A 379 -16.40 21.35 13.40
C ILE A 379 -17.87 21.74 13.51
N SER A 380 -18.27 22.19 14.69
CA SER A 380 -19.63 22.64 14.95
C SER A 380 -19.66 24.04 15.53
N TRP A 381 -20.72 24.77 15.21
CA TRP A 381 -21.04 26.03 15.88
C TRP A 381 -22.46 26.00 16.40
N ASN A 382 -22.62 26.26 17.70
CA ASN A 382 -23.88 26.24 18.44
C ASN A 382 -24.51 27.63 18.60
N GLY A 383 -24.14 28.61 17.76
CA GLY A 383 -24.68 29.96 17.84
C GLY A 383 -24.25 30.75 19.08
N THR A 384 -23.11 30.42 19.70
CA THR A 384 -22.56 31.18 20.84
C THR A 384 -21.34 32.00 20.45
N ASN A 385 -21.08 33.08 21.21
CA ASN A 385 -19.85 33.86 21.08
C ASN A 385 -18.75 33.30 22.00
N ARG A 386 -17.54 33.91 21.94
CA ARG A 386 -16.39 33.54 22.81
C ARG A 386 -16.63 33.56 24.32
N PHE A 387 -17.73 34.16 24.79
CA PHE A 387 -18.12 34.18 26.21
C PHE A 387 -19.20 33.14 26.54
N GLY A 388 -19.49 32.21 25.63
CA GLY A 388 -20.55 31.20 25.77
C GLY A 388 -21.97 31.75 25.67
N LYS A 389 -22.15 33.04 25.33
CA LYS A 389 -23.48 33.66 25.23
C LYS A 389 -24.05 33.46 23.82
N THR A 390 -25.30 33.00 23.74
CA THR A 390 -26.02 32.87 22.48
C THR A 390 -26.13 34.20 21.75
N VAL A 391 -25.87 34.20 20.45
CA VAL A 391 -25.98 35.38 19.59
C VAL A 391 -27.41 35.58 19.08
N ALA A 392 -27.67 36.69 18.38
CA ALA A 392 -28.99 36.96 17.80
C ALA A 392 -29.20 36.14 16.52
N SER A 393 -30.45 35.89 16.14
CA SER A 393 -30.76 35.34 14.81
C SER A 393 -30.25 36.30 13.73
N GLY A 394 -29.65 35.77 12.67
CA GLY A 394 -29.00 36.60 11.66
C GLY A 394 -28.00 35.86 10.79
N THR A 395 -27.38 36.61 9.89
CA THR A 395 -26.32 36.10 9.01
C THR A 395 -24.96 36.26 9.66
N TYR A 396 -24.18 35.19 9.58
CA TYR A 396 -22.78 35.11 10.02
C TYR A 396 -21.95 34.47 8.90
N PHE A 397 -20.63 34.52 9.03
CA PHE A 397 -19.71 33.88 8.09
C PHE A 397 -18.67 33.07 8.86
N SER A 398 -18.46 31.82 8.45
CA SER A 398 -17.29 31.05 8.82
C SER A 398 -16.16 31.41 7.87
N VAL A 399 -14.99 31.74 8.40
CA VAL A 399 -13.76 32.04 7.66
C VAL A 399 -12.70 31.03 8.09
N MET A 400 -12.29 30.17 7.16
CA MET A 400 -11.20 29.21 7.33
C MET A 400 -9.95 29.74 6.63
N LYS A 401 -8.84 29.78 7.36
CA LYS A 401 -7.49 30.00 6.84
C LYS A 401 -6.68 28.71 6.94
N TYR A 402 -6.01 28.35 5.85
CA TYR A 402 -5.11 27.20 5.71
C TYR A 402 -3.84 27.70 5.00
N GLY A 403 -2.76 27.94 5.75
CA GLY A 403 -1.61 28.69 5.25
C GLY A 403 -2.02 30.06 4.67
N GLU A 404 -1.67 30.32 3.42
CA GLU A 404 -2.05 31.54 2.68
C GLU A 404 -3.46 31.47 2.06
N LYS A 405 -4.11 30.29 2.06
CA LYS A 405 -5.41 30.09 1.41
C LYS A 405 -6.56 30.43 2.37
N THR A 406 -7.63 31.02 1.84
CA THR A 406 -8.82 31.39 2.61
C THR A 406 -10.10 30.88 1.95
N LYS A 407 -11.01 30.29 2.75
CA LYS A 407 -12.37 29.90 2.34
C LYS A 407 -13.39 30.55 3.27
N VAL A 408 -14.52 30.97 2.70
CA VAL A 408 -15.60 31.66 3.42
C VAL A 408 -16.92 30.96 3.17
N GLN A 409 -17.66 30.67 4.24
CA GLN A 409 -18.96 30.01 4.19
C GLN A 409 -20.02 30.84 4.93
N LYS A 410 -21.15 31.13 4.29
CA LYS A 410 -22.28 31.84 4.90
C LYS A 410 -23.03 30.92 5.87
N LEU A 411 -23.38 31.44 7.04
CA LEU A 411 -24.19 30.78 8.08
C LEU A 411 -25.43 31.62 8.37
N LEU A 412 -26.60 30.98 8.48
CA LEU A 412 -27.87 31.63 8.80
C LEU A 412 -28.50 31.01 10.05
N LEU A 413 -28.40 31.71 11.18
CA LEU A 413 -28.97 31.28 12.46
C LEU A 413 -30.43 31.71 12.55
N LEU A 414 -31.33 30.75 12.75
CA LEU A 414 -32.73 30.96 13.10
C LEU A 414 -32.95 30.62 14.58
N LYS A 415 -33.82 31.35 15.25
CA LYS A 415 -34.28 31.00 16.61
C LYS A 415 -35.72 30.54 16.55
#